data_AF-A0A2A4XXD2-F1
#
_entry.id   AF-A0A2A4XXD2-F1
#
_cell.length_a   1.000
_cell.length_b   1.000
_cell.length_c   1.000
_cell.angle_alpha   90.00
_cell.angle_beta   90.00
_cell.angle_gamma   90.00
#
_symmetry.space_group_name_H-M   'P 1'
#
loop_
_entity.id
_entity.type
_entity.pdbx_description
1 polymer ?
#
loop_
_entity_poly.entity_id
_entity_poly.type
_entity_poly.pdbx_seq_one_letter_code
_entity_poly.pdbx_strand_id
1 'polypeptide(L)'
;MANTIFIVDDDPTQRRILQQVIGRENYNISLAEGGPEAWAMLQQPDFKPDVMVLDLMMPELDGFALLDRMSSAGMNIPTIVQTAQGGIDTIVKAMQKGAKDFMVKPASTERILISIKNALETKQLHKEINRINKKSLGRFTFNDLIASSPAMDRVKALGLKGAQSNIPILIEGESGVGKEVIARAIQGSSARSGKPFITVNCGAIPENLVESILFGHEKGSFTGATSKQIGKFVEADQGTLFLDEVGELPLNVQVKLLRAIQEGEVEPVGSNHPIKVDIKLISATNKDMITAVTQGEFREDLYYRLNVFPIHIPPLRERLEDIGDLTQHFITRFAVEEGKNISGISAQALDMMAHYTWPGNVRQLENTIFRAIILCDQNQLDISDFPQIAAHVEGYENQVPAAPAPHLTDAIYHQGPAMIGGSPHHYSAASHHKNRVPELIPQRAHSQAFGQQIPDLIPNNLQAPQNSISGIAAIEQNGEMRRLEDVEADMIRMAMDRYRGHMSEVARKLGIGRSTLYRKVNDLGLQ
;
A
#
# COMPACT_ATOMS: atom_id res chain seq x y z
N MET A 1 10.28 -9.90 -17.11
CA MET A 1 10.36 -10.94 -18.18
C MET A 1 9.08 -10.88 -19.01
N ALA A 2 9.14 -11.20 -20.30
CA ALA A 2 7.93 -11.29 -21.14
C ALA A 2 7.04 -12.47 -20.67
N ASN A 3 5.74 -12.24 -20.51
CA ASN A 3 4.80 -13.30 -20.13
C ASN A 3 4.73 -14.36 -21.23
N THR A 4 4.61 -15.64 -20.84
CA THR A 4 4.56 -16.75 -21.79
C THR A 4 3.11 -17.17 -22.06
N ILE A 5 2.65 -16.99 -23.30
CA ILE A 5 1.31 -17.41 -23.74
C ILE A 5 1.44 -18.77 -24.44
N PHE A 6 0.71 -19.76 -23.95
CA PHE A 6 0.70 -21.11 -24.51
C PHE A 6 -0.54 -21.31 -25.37
N ILE A 7 -0.36 -21.61 -26.65
CA ILE A 7 -1.45 -21.81 -27.62
C ILE A 7 -1.56 -23.29 -27.94
N VAL A 8 -2.74 -23.87 -27.73
CA VAL A 8 -3.05 -25.29 -27.93
C VAL A 8 -4.27 -25.38 -28.85
N ASP A 9 -4.05 -25.75 -30.11
CA ASP A 9 -5.06 -25.72 -31.17
C ASP A 9 -4.58 -26.60 -32.34
N ASP A 10 -5.41 -27.52 -32.84
CA ASP A 10 -5.01 -28.44 -33.90
C ASP A 10 -5.06 -27.79 -35.31
N ASP A 11 -5.82 -26.71 -35.51
CA ASP A 11 -5.83 -25.97 -36.79
C ASP A 11 -4.56 -25.09 -36.91
N PRO A 12 -3.62 -25.42 -37.83
CA PRO A 12 -2.41 -24.61 -38.03
C PRO A 12 -2.74 -23.17 -38.49
N THR A 13 -3.92 -22.95 -39.07
CA THR A 13 -4.42 -21.62 -39.46
C THR A 13 -4.74 -20.77 -38.23
N GLN A 14 -5.45 -21.32 -37.25
CA GLN A 14 -5.78 -20.60 -36.01
C GLN A 14 -4.53 -20.35 -35.18
N ARG A 15 -3.63 -21.34 -35.03
CA ARG A 15 -2.33 -21.15 -34.37
C ARG A 15 -1.54 -20.00 -35.00
N ARG A 16 -1.51 -19.91 -36.33
CA ARG A 16 -0.82 -18.83 -37.06
C ARG A 16 -1.49 -17.45 -36.87
N ILE A 17 -2.82 -17.39 -36.84
CA ILE A 17 -3.55 -16.14 -36.54
C ILE A 17 -3.23 -15.67 -35.12
N LEU A 18 -3.34 -16.56 -34.12
CA LEU A 18 -3.04 -16.26 -32.73
C LEU A 18 -1.58 -15.80 -32.56
N GLN A 19 -0.61 -16.48 -33.18
CA GLN A 19 0.79 -16.04 -33.21
C GLN A 19 0.96 -14.63 -33.77
N GLN A 20 0.28 -14.30 -34.89
CA GLN A 20 0.40 -12.97 -35.51
C GLN A 20 -0.32 -11.85 -34.75
N VAL A 21 -1.35 -12.18 -33.96
CA VAL A 21 -2.03 -11.24 -33.06
C VAL A 21 -1.19 -11.01 -31.81
N ILE A 22 -0.76 -12.09 -31.14
CA ILE A 22 -0.07 -12.06 -29.85
C ILE A 22 1.39 -11.59 -30.02
N GLY A 23 2.06 -11.95 -31.11
CA GLY A 23 3.45 -11.59 -31.39
C GLY A 23 3.67 -10.14 -31.84
N ARG A 24 2.60 -9.33 -31.89
CA ARG A 24 2.70 -7.85 -31.98
C ARG A 24 2.93 -7.21 -30.61
N GLU A 25 2.60 -7.94 -29.55
CA GLU A 25 2.86 -7.56 -28.16
C GLU A 25 4.16 -8.20 -27.64
N ASN A 26 4.67 -7.70 -26.52
CA ASN A 26 5.90 -8.19 -25.89
C ASN A 26 5.66 -9.47 -25.06
N TYR A 27 5.18 -10.52 -25.73
CA TYR A 27 4.89 -11.83 -25.14
C TYR A 27 5.74 -12.95 -25.78
N ASN A 28 6.19 -13.89 -24.95
CA ASN A 28 6.75 -15.15 -25.43
C ASN A 28 5.60 -16.07 -25.85
N ILE A 29 5.74 -16.75 -26.98
CA ILE A 29 4.71 -17.68 -27.48
C ILE A 29 5.25 -19.10 -27.45
N SER A 30 4.46 -20.01 -26.88
CA SER A 30 4.67 -21.46 -26.96
C SER A 30 3.47 -22.11 -27.63
N LEU A 31 3.69 -23.23 -28.31
CA LEU A 31 2.70 -23.85 -29.19
C LEU A 31 2.60 -25.34 -28.89
N ALA A 32 1.40 -25.90 -29.00
CA ALA A 32 1.17 -27.32 -29.13
C ALA A 32 0.11 -27.58 -30.22
N GLU A 33 0.25 -28.67 -30.97
CA GLU A 33 -0.63 -29.08 -32.07
C GLU A 33 -1.88 -29.84 -31.58
N GLY A 34 -2.00 -30.06 -30.27
CA GLY A 34 -3.15 -30.74 -29.67
C GLY A 34 -2.93 -31.06 -28.19
N GLY A 35 -3.97 -31.62 -27.55
CA GLY A 35 -3.94 -31.95 -26.13
C GLY A 35 -2.80 -32.89 -25.66
N PRO A 36 -2.40 -33.94 -26.41
CA PRO A 36 -1.34 -34.85 -25.97
C PRO A 36 0.03 -34.17 -25.83
N GLU A 37 0.42 -33.37 -26.82
CA GLU A 37 1.64 -32.56 -26.78
C GLU A 37 1.55 -31.49 -25.68
N ALA A 38 0.39 -30.82 -25.59
CA ALA A 38 0.19 -29.79 -24.56
C ALA A 38 0.35 -30.35 -23.15
N TRP A 39 -0.18 -31.54 -22.88
CA TRP A 39 0.00 -32.22 -21.62
C TRP A 39 1.46 -32.60 -21.36
N ALA A 40 2.18 -33.11 -22.38
CA ALA A 40 3.59 -33.45 -22.25
C ALA A 40 4.47 -32.22 -21.94
N MET A 41 4.18 -31.06 -22.54
CA MET A 41 4.86 -29.80 -22.23
C MET A 41 4.55 -29.33 -20.80
N LEU A 42 3.28 -29.36 -20.37
CA LEU A 42 2.86 -28.96 -19.01
C LEU A 42 3.43 -29.84 -17.89
N GLN A 43 3.93 -31.05 -18.21
CA GLN A 43 4.62 -31.91 -17.24
C GLN A 43 6.12 -31.58 -17.09
N GLN A 44 6.70 -30.71 -17.92
CA GLN A 44 8.11 -30.31 -17.79
C GLN A 44 8.29 -29.34 -16.61
N PRO A 45 9.23 -29.57 -15.67
CA PRO A 45 9.36 -28.76 -14.45
C PRO A 45 9.57 -27.26 -14.68
N ASP A 46 10.19 -26.90 -15.80
CA ASP A 46 10.56 -25.52 -16.15
C ASP A 46 9.50 -24.83 -17.03
N PHE A 47 8.58 -25.59 -17.64
CA PHE A 47 7.55 -25.02 -18.52
C PHE A 47 6.33 -24.53 -17.72
N LYS A 48 6.30 -23.24 -17.43
CA LYS A 48 5.26 -22.60 -16.59
C LYS A 48 4.63 -21.41 -17.31
N PRO A 49 3.67 -21.63 -18.22
CA PRO A 49 3.03 -20.54 -18.95
C PRO A 49 2.22 -19.60 -18.04
N ASP A 50 2.01 -18.39 -18.53
CA ASP A 50 1.26 -17.34 -17.85
C ASP A 50 -0.23 -17.35 -18.17
N VAL A 51 -0.57 -17.64 -19.42
CA VAL A 51 -1.94 -17.90 -19.88
C VAL A 51 -1.89 -19.03 -20.90
N MET A 52 -2.92 -19.88 -20.91
CA MET A 52 -3.15 -20.85 -21.96
C MET A 52 -4.36 -20.41 -22.81
N VAL A 53 -4.24 -20.47 -24.13
CA VAL A 53 -5.33 -20.37 -25.11
C VAL A 53 -5.54 -21.78 -25.66
N LEU A 54 -6.73 -22.34 -25.45
CA LEU A 54 -7.00 -23.77 -25.66
C LEU A 54 -8.25 -23.97 -26.53
N ASP A 55 -8.14 -24.66 -27.65
CA ASP A 55 -9.33 -25.17 -28.33
C ASP A 55 -10.01 -26.28 -27.50
N LEU A 56 -11.33 -26.22 -27.39
CA LEU A 56 -12.14 -27.28 -26.80
C LEU A 56 -12.24 -28.52 -27.69
N MET A 57 -12.14 -28.37 -29.01
CA MET A 57 -12.50 -29.38 -30.00
C MET A 57 -11.27 -29.89 -30.77
N MET A 58 -10.45 -30.70 -30.11
CA MET A 58 -9.21 -31.27 -30.68
C MET A 58 -9.28 -32.82 -30.74
N PRO A 59 -8.53 -33.47 -31.65
CA PRO A 59 -8.40 -34.93 -31.67
C PRO A 59 -7.64 -35.49 -30.46
N GLU A 60 -7.87 -36.78 -30.18
CA GLU A 60 -7.28 -37.58 -29.10
C GLU A 60 -7.57 -37.11 -27.67
N LEU A 61 -7.06 -35.95 -27.26
CA LEU A 61 -7.31 -35.33 -25.97
C LEU A 61 -7.93 -33.94 -26.18
N ASP A 62 -9.26 -33.88 -26.03
CA ASP A 62 -10.02 -32.64 -26.16
C ASP A 62 -9.69 -31.63 -25.03
N GLY A 63 -10.10 -30.37 -25.23
CA GLY A 63 -9.80 -29.31 -24.26
C GLY A 63 -10.51 -29.47 -22.91
N PHE A 64 -11.66 -30.16 -22.85
CA PHE A 64 -12.32 -30.45 -21.58
C PHE A 64 -11.55 -31.49 -20.76
N ALA A 65 -11.05 -32.54 -21.40
CA ALA A 65 -10.23 -33.58 -20.78
C ALA A 65 -8.85 -33.04 -20.37
N LEU A 66 -8.28 -32.10 -21.12
CA LEU A 66 -7.06 -31.40 -20.70
C LEU A 66 -7.28 -30.54 -19.45
N LEU A 67 -8.38 -29.76 -19.40
CA LEU A 67 -8.76 -28.98 -18.20
C LEU A 67 -8.94 -29.87 -16.96
N ASP A 68 -9.61 -31.01 -17.09
CA ASP A 68 -9.79 -31.96 -15.99
C ASP A 68 -8.46 -32.53 -15.48
N ARG A 69 -7.52 -32.86 -16.38
CA ARG A 69 -6.17 -33.34 -16.02
C ARG A 69 -5.36 -32.27 -15.30
N MET A 70 -5.39 -31.03 -15.80
CA MET A 70 -4.72 -29.89 -15.16
C MET A 70 -5.27 -29.64 -13.75
N SER A 71 -6.60 -29.63 -13.59
CA SER A 71 -7.26 -29.48 -12.30
C SER A 71 -6.86 -30.60 -11.32
N SER A 72 -6.90 -31.86 -11.79
CA SER A 72 -6.53 -33.04 -10.99
C SER A 72 -5.05 -33.05 -10.57
N ALA A 73 -4.17 -32.46 -11.38
CA ALA A 73 -2.75 -32.29 -11.06
C ALA A 73 -2.44 -31.02 -10.23
N GLY A 74 -3.45 -30.24 -9.85
CA GLY A 74 -3.28 -28.99 -9.10
C GLY A 74 -2.67 -27.84 -9.91
N MET A 75 -2.66 -27.93 -11.25
CA MET A 75 -2.14 -26.90 -12.14
C MET A 75 -3.13 -25.73 -12.27
N ASN A 76 -2.80 -24.58 -11.68
CA ASN A 76 -3.62 -23.37 -11.74
C ASN A 76 -3.10 -22.38 -12.79
N ILE A 77 -3.28 -22.72 -14.07
CA ILE A 77 -2.92 -21.87 -15.22
C ILE A 77 -4.21 -21.19 -15.74
N PRO A 78 -4.28 -19.85 -15.80
CA PRO A 78 -5.40 -19.15 -16.41
C PRO A 78 -5.60 -19.62 -17.85
N THR A 79 -6.75 -20.22 -18.12
CA THR A 79 -7.05 -20.83 -19.43
C THR A 79 -8.21 -20.11 -20.08
N ILE A 80 -7.99 -19.61 -21.29
CA ILE A 80 -9.01 -19.04 -22.17
C ILE A 80 -9.37 -20.10 -23.19
N VAL A 81 -10.63 -20.50 -23.24
CA VAL A 81 -11.07 -21.55 -24.15
C VAL A 81 -11.55 -20.98 -25.48
N GLN A 82 -11.33 -21.70 -26.57
CA GLN A 82 -11.84 -21.38 -27.90
C GLN A 82 -12.77 -22.47 -28.41
N THR A 83 -13.77 -22.09 -29.21
CA THR A 83 -14.72 -23.04 -29.82
C THR A 83 -15.34 -22.45 -31.08
N ALA A 84 -15.64 -23.29 -32.07
CA ALA A 84 -16.46 -22.91 -33.22
C ALA A 84 -17.96 -22.88 -32.91
N GLN A 85 -18.42 -23.54 -31.83
CA GLN A 85 -19.81 -23.54 -31.38
C GLN A 85 -19.98 -22.70 -30.11
N GLY A 86 -20.53 -21.49 -30.26
CA GLY A 86 -20.88 -20.57 -29.17
C GLY A 86 -22.14 -20.96 -28.37
N GLY A 87 -22.41 -22.24 -28.19
CA GLY A 87 -23.55 -22.71 -27.39
C GLY A 87 -23.35 -22.40 -25.91
N ILE A 88 -24.38 -21.84 -25.25
CA ILE A 88 -24.31 -21.42 -23.84
C ILE A 88 -23.89 -22.59 -22.94
N ASP A 89 -24.42 -23.80 -23.17
CA ASP A 89 -24.08 -24.99 -22.38
C ASP A 89 -22.59 -25.37 -22.46
N THR A 90 -22.00 -25.28 -23.65
CA THR A 90 -20.56 -25.54 -23.87
C THR A 90 -19.69 -24.54 -23.11
N ILE A 91 -20.09 -23.27 -23.14
CA ILE A 91 -19.41 -22.17 -22.43
C ILE A 91 -19.52 -22.39 -20.91
N VAL A 92 -20.73 -22.63 -20.39
CA VAL A 92 -20.98 -22.89 -18.96
C VAL A 92 -20.17 -24.11 -18.48
N LYS A 93 -20.14 -25.20 -19.26
CA LYS A 93 -19.35 -26.40 -18.95
C LYS A 93 -17.84 -26.11 -18.90
N ALA A 94 -17.32 -25.25 -19.77
CA ALA A 94 -15.90 -24.87 -19.76
C ALA A 94 -15.55 -24.02 -18.52
N MET A 95 -16.39 -23.05 -18.19
CA MET A 95 -16.22 -22.22 -16.98
C MET A 95 -16.30 -23.07 -15.70
N GLN A 96 -17.23 -24.04 -15.63
CA GLN A 96 -17.31 -24.99 -14.51
C GLN A 96 -16.05 -25.87 -14.38
N LYS A 97 -15.37 -26.17 -15.48
CA LYS A 97 -14.09 -26.90 -15.51
C LYS A 97 -12.86 -26.01 -15.29
N GLY A 98 -13.05 -24.75 -14.92
CA GLY A 98 -11.99 -23.84 -14.48
C GLY A 98 -11.45 -22.89 -15.55
N ALA A 99 -12.05 -22.85 -16.76
CA ALA A 99 -11.75 -21.79 -17.72
C ALA A 99 -12.02 -20.40 -17.11
N LYS A 100 -11.21 -19.41 -17.49
CA LYS A 100 -11.29 -18.03 -17.00
C LYS A 100 -12.03 -17.10 -17.94
N ASP A 101 -11.98 -17.39 -19.25
CA ASP A 101 -12.71 -16.67 -20.28
C ASP A 101 -12.93 -17.61 -21.49
N PHE A 102 -13.78 -17.22 -22.43
CA PHE A 102 -14.04 -17.95 -23.66
C PHE A 102 -14.07 -17.05 -24.90
N MET A 103 -13.70 -17.62 -26.04
CA MET A 103 -13.80 -16.98 -27.35
C MET A 103 -14.51 -17.90 -28.35
N VAL A 104 -15.46 -17.35 -29.09
CA VAL A 104 -16.06 -18.06 -30.23
C VAL A 104 -15.22 -17.75 -31.48
N LYS A 105 -14.80 -18.78 -32.21
CA LYS A 105 -14.07 -18.63 -33.48
C LYS A 105 -15.06 -18.23 -34.60
N PRO A 106 -14.75 -17.24 -35.47
CA PRO A 106 -13.56 -16.38 -35.46
C PRO A 106 -13.66 -15.24 -34.43
N ALA A 107 -12.60 -15.04 -33.64
CA ALA A 107 -12.50 -13.94 -32.68
C ALA A 107 -11.76 -12.73 -33.29
N SER A 108 -12.10 -11.51 -32.87
CA SER A 108 -11.36 -10.31 -33.27
C SER A 108 -10.00 -10.22 -32.54
N THR A 109 -9.03 -9.57 -33.18
CA THR A 109 -7.72 -9.23 -32.59
C THR A 109 -7.85 -8.61 -31.20
N GLU A 110 -8.74 -7.62 -31.07
CA GLU A 110 -9.02 -6.92 -29.82
C GLU A 110 -9.57 -7.87 -28.74
N ARG A 111 -10.52 -8.75 -29.09
CA ARG A 111 -11.07 -9.73 -28.14
C ARG A 111 -9.99 -10.70 -27.66
N ILE A 112 -9.10 -11.15 -28.53
CA ILE A 112 -7.97 -12.03 -28.16
C ILE A 112 -7.06 -11.32 -27.14
N LEU A 113 -6.64 -10.08 -27.44
CA LEU A 113 -5.75 -9.31 -26.58
C LEU A 113 -6.39 -8.97 -25.23
N ILE A 114 -7.65 -8.54 -25.20
CA ILE A 114 -8.39 -8.27 -23.94
C ILE A 114 -8.52 -9.54 -23.10
N SER A 115 -8.86 -10.68 -23.70
CA SER A 115 -9.00 -11.95 -22.96
C SER A 115 -7.67 -12.34 -22.30
N ILE A 116 -6.56 -12.21 -23.04
CA ILE A 116 -5.21 -12.48 -22.53
C ILE A 116 -4.82 -11.51 -21.42
N LYS A 117 -5.08 -10.21 -21.58
CA LYS A 117 -4.82 -9.20 -20.55
C LYS A 117 -5.57 -9.51 -19.25
N ASN A 118 -6.88 -9.76 -19.34
CA ASN A 118 -7.73 -10.09 -18.19
C ASN A 118 -7.27 -11.39 -17.48
N ALA A 119 -6.83 -12.39 -18.25
CA ALA A 119 -6.30 -13.64 -17.69
C ALA A 119 -4.95 -13.45 -16.98
N LEU A 120 -4.07 -12.58 -17.50
CA LEU A 120 -2.82 -12.18 -16.85
C LEU A 120 -3.06 -11.39 -15.56
N GLU A 121 -3.96 -10.40 -15.59
CA GLU A 121 -4.36 -9.62 -14.40
C GLU A 121 -4.93 -10.56 -13.32
N THR A 122 -5.82 -11.47 -13.71
CA THR A 122 -6.36 -12.52 -12.82
C THR A 122 -5.26 -13.36 -12.16
N LYS A 123 -4.14 -13.67 -12.86
CA LYS A 123 -3.00 -14.39 -12.27
C LYS A 123 -2.27 -13.55 -11.22
N GLN A 124 -2.08 -12.25 -11.48
CA GLN A 124 -1.44 -11.34 -10.53
C GLN A 124 -2.28 -11.18 -9.26
N LEU A 125 -3.59 -11.00 -9.39
CA LEU A 125 -4.54 -10.91 -8.27
C LEU A 125 -4.53 -12.16 -7.37
N HIS A 126 -4.56 -13.37 -7.96
CA HIS A 126 -4.47 -14.60 -7.18
C HIS A 126 -3.11 -14.79 -6.49
N LYS A 127 -2.00 -14.35 -7.12
CA LYS A 127 -0.67 -14.34 -6.46
C LYS A 127 -0.70 -13.45 -5.23
N GLU A 128 -1.29 -12.27 -5.32
CA GLU A 128 -1.36 -11.31 -4.20
C GLU A 128 -2.23 -11.83 -3.04
N ILE A 129 -3.43 -12.35 -3.33
CA ILE A 129 -4.29 -12.98 -2.31
C ILE A 129 -3.55 -14.12 -1.60
N ASN A 130 -2.83 -14.97 -2.34
CA ASN A 130 -2.03 -16.05 -1.76
C ASN A 130 -0.86 -15.52 -0.89
N ARG A 131 -0.20 -14.44 -1.30
CA ARG A 131 0.89 -13.79 -0.55
C ARG A 131 0.38 -13.20 0.77
N ILE A 132 -0.74 -12.48 0.74
CA ILE A 132 -1.42 -11.92 1.92
C ILE A 132 -1.83 -13.04 2.89
N ASN A 133 -2.47 -14.10 2.38
CA ASN A 133 -2.85 -15.26 3.17
C ASN A 133 -1.64 -15.94 3.83
N LYS A 134 -0.53 -16.15 3.09
CA LYS A 134 0.71 -16.67 3.66
C LYS A 134 1.30 -15.77 4.75
N LYS A 135 1.25 -14.44 4.58
CA LYS A 135 1.74 -13.47 5.59
C LYS A 135 0.93 -13.56 6.89
N SER A 136 -0.38 -13.68 6.79
CA SER A 136 -1.29 -13.87 7.93
C SER A 136 -1.07 -15.23 8.63
N LEU A 137 -0.92 -16.30 7.84
CA LEU A 137 -0.74 -17.67 8.34
C LEU A 137 0.69 -18.02 8.81
N GLY A 138 1.62 -17.06 8.87
CA GLY A 138 3.01 -17.34 9.25
C GLY A 138 3.73 -18.31 8.30
N ARG A 139 3.38 -18.30 7.01
CA ARG A 139 3.91 -19.17 5.94
C ARG A 139 4.52 -18.37 4.78
N PHE A 140 4.79 -17.09 4.99
CA PHE A 140 5.45 -16.22 4.02
C PHE A 140 6.94 -16.54 3.96
N THR A 141 7.46 -16.82 2.77
CA THR A 141 8.85 -17.27 2.57
C THR A 141 9.66 -16.28 1.74
N PHE A 142 10.97 -16.50 1.60
CA PHE A 142 11.79 -15.71 0.68
C PHE A 142 11.36 -15.81 -0.80
N ASN A 143 10.68 -16.88 -1.19
CA ASN A 143 10.09 -17.03 -2.53
C ASN A 143 8.85 -16.15 -2.73
N ASP A 144 8.26 -15.64 -1.65
CA ASP A 144 7.12 -14.74 -1.66
C ASP A 144 7.54 -13.26 -1.58
N LEU A 145 8.85 -12.96 -1.49
CA LEU A 145 9.40 -11.61 -1.44
C LEU A 145 9.44 -10.97 -2.84
N ILE A 146 9.13 -9.67 -2.93
CA ILE A 146 9.51 -8.88 -4.11
C ILE A 146 10.90 -8.34 -3.86
N ALA A 147 11.86 -8.91 -4.57
CA ALA A 147 13.23 -8.44 -4.66
C ALA A 147 13.90 -9.17 -5.85
N SER A 148 14.18 -8.45 -6.92
CA SER A 148 14.85 -8.94 -8.14
C SER A 148 16.30 -8.46 -8.24
N SER A 149 16.68 -7.46 -7.44
CA SER A 149 18.04 -6.93 -7.35
C SER A 149 19.07 -7.94 -6.81
N PRO A 150 20.29 -8.00 -7.39
CA PRO A 150 21.38 -8.85 -6.88
C PRO A 150 21.78 -8.52 -5.43
N ALA A 151 21.63 -7.25 -5.01
CA ALA A 151 21.90 -6.82 -3.64
C ALA A 151 21.05 -7.58 -2.60
N MET A 152 19.81 -7.91 -2.95
CA MET A 152 18.91 -8.67 -2.08
C MET A 152 19.17 -10.17 -2.08
N ASP A 153 19.92 -10.74 -3.03
CA ASP A 153 20.23 -12.18 -3.03
C ASP A 153 21.14 -12.57 -1.87
N ARG A 154 22.05 -11.69 -1.44
CA ARG A 154 22.83 -11.86 -0.21
C ARG A 154 21.92 -11.88 1.02
N VAL A 155 20.92 -11.01 1.07
CA VAL A 155 19.92 -10.95 2.17
C VAL A 155 19.10 -12.23 2.22
N LYS A 156 18.59 -12.72 1.07
CA LYS A 156 17.89 -14.00 0.96
C LYS A 156 18.77 -15.17 1.42
N ALA A 157 20.02 -15.24 0.96
CA ALA A 157 20.94 -16.33 1.28
C ALA A 157 21.33 -16.38 2.78
N LEU A 158 21.57 -15.21 3.40
CA LEU A 158 21.80 -15.13 4.84
C LEU A 158 20.53 -15.47 5.62
N GLY A 159 19.39 -14.89 5.25
CA GLY A 159 18.11 -15.13 5.90
C GLY A 159 17.67 -16.60 5.87
N LEU A 160 17.88 -17.30 4.75
CA LEU A 160 17.65 -18.75 4.62
C LEU A 160 18.58 -19.57 5.54
N LYS A 161 19.85 -19.21 5.68
CA LYS A 161 20.77 -19.87 6.63
C LYS A 161 20.35 -19.61 8.08
N GLY A 162 20.04 -18.35 8.42
CA GLY A 162 19.51 -17.98 9.72
C GLY A 162 18.19 -18.68 10.05
N ALA A 163 17.34 -18.95 9.07
CA ALA A 163 16.08 -19.67 9.25
C ALA A 163 16.26 -21.09 9.83
N GLN A 164 17.36 -21.79 9.50
CA GLN A 164 17.60 -23.19 9.87
C GLN A 164 18.10 -23.42 11.31
N SER A 165 18.42 -22.36 12.07
CA SER A 165 18.90 -22.47 13.46
C SER A 165 18.07 -21.62 14.42
N ASN A 166 18.23 -21.81 15.73
CA ASN A 166 17.58 -20.99 16.77
C ASN A 166 18.48 -19.83 17.26
N ILE A 167 19.55 -19.47 16.54
CA ILE A 167 20.42 -18.35 16.94
C ILE A 167 19.66 -17.01 16.84
N PRO A 168 19.96 -16.02 17.71
CA PRO A 168 19.48 -14.66 17.54
C PRO A 168 19.93 -14.06 16.20
N ILE A 169 19.00 -13.39 15.52
CA ILE A 169 19.27 -12.69 14.25
C ILE A 169 19.06 -11.20 14.47
N LEU A 170 20.02 -10.38 14.05
CA LEU A 170 19.92 -8.93 14.06
C LEU A 170 19.76 -8.42 12.62
N ILE A 171 18.66 -7.72 12.34
CA ILE A 171 18.39 -7.13 11.03
C ILE A 171 18.68 -5.63 11.07
N GLU A 172 19.65 -5.20 10.29
CA GLU A 172 20.10 -3.81 10.22
C GLU A 172 19.66 -3.18 8.90
N GLY A 173 19.48 -1.86 8.91
CA GLY A 173 19.15 -1.07 7.72
C GLY A 173 18.21 0.07 8.04
N GLU A 174 18.09 1.02 7.12
CA GLU A 174 17.34 2.27 7.30
C GLU A 174 15.84 2.06 7.63
N SER A 175 15.14 3.14 8.01
CA SER A 175 13.68 3.06 8.16
C SER A 175 13.03 2.83 6.80
N GLY A 176 12.04 1.93 6.76
CA GLY A 176 11.28 1.62 5.54
C GLY A 176 11.92 0.64 4.56
N VAL A 177 13.10 0.06 4.83
CA VAL A 177 13.74 -0.92 3.91
C VAL A 177 13.07 -2.30 3.82
N GLY A 178 12.14 -2.60 4.75
CA GLY A 178 11.41 -3.88 4.80
C GLY A 178 11.86 -4.89 5.87
N LYS A 179 12.49 -4.44 6.97
CA LYS A 179 13.01 -5.31 8.04
C LYS A 179 11.99 -6.35 8.55
N GLU A 180 10.76 -5.95 8.84
CA GLU A 180 9.67 -6.86 9.26
C GLU A 180 9.32 -7.91 8.18
N VAL A 181 9.36 -7.55 6.90
CA VAL A 181 9.06 -8.47 5.78
C VAL A 181 10.13 -9.55 5.70
N ILE A 182 11.41 -9.19 5.90
CA ILE A 182 12.51 -10.16 6.00
C ILE A 182 12.38 -11.02 7.25
N ALA A 183 12.03 -10.46 8.42
CA ALA A 183 11.78 -11.24 9.63
C ALA A 183 10.66 -12.29 9.45
N ARG A 184 9.57 -11.93 8.77
CA ARG A 184 8.50 -12.87 8.39
C ARG A 184 8.99 -13.94 7.42
N ALA A 185 9.78 -13.57 6.40
CA ALA A 185 10.36 -14.53 5.46
C ALA A 185 11.28 -15.54 6.15
N ILE A 186 12.06 -15.11 7.16
CA ILE A 186 12.90 -15.98 7.99
C ILE A 186 12.02 -16.95 8.81
N GLN A 187 10.95 -16.47 9.46
CA GLN A 187 10.06 -17.34 10.23
C GLN A 187 9.36 -18.37 9.34
N GLY A 188 8.76 -17.96 8.22
CA GLY A 188 8.02 -18.86 7.35
C GLY A 188 8.92 -19.88 6.62
N SER A 189 10.23 -19.59 6.50
CA SER A 189 11.25 -20.49 5.97
C SER A 189 11.97 -21.34 7.06
N SER A 190 11.53 -21.26 8.32
CA SER A 190 12.12 -21.98 9.45
C SER A 190 11.28 -23.19 9.91
N ALA A 191 11.82 -24.00 10.81
CA ALA A 191 11.07 -25.05 11.51
C ALA A 191 9.85 -24.53 12.32
N ARG A 192 9.77 -23.21 12.57
CA ARG A 192 8.64 -22.53 13.22
C ARG A 192 7.63 -21.93 12.22
N SER A 193 7.64 -22.37 10.96
CA SER A 193 6.63 -22.00 9.97
C SER A 193 5.22 -22.35 10.47
N GLY A 194 4.26 -21.43 10.32
CA GLY A 194 2.89 -21.55 10.85
C GLY A 194 2.73 -21.46 12.38
N LYS A 195 3.80 -21.23 13.16
CA LYS A 195 3.75 -20.93 14.60
C LYS A 195 3.51 -19.43 14.85
N PRO A 196 3.21 -18.98 16.09
CA PRO A 196 3.06 -17.57 16.41
C PRO A 196 4.26 -16.73 15.95
N PHE A 197 3.98 -15.58 15.34
CA PHE A 197 4.97 -14.55 15.02
C PHE A 197 4.54 -13.26 15.70
N ILE A 198 5.07 -13.03 16.89
CA ILE A 198 4.71 -11.90 17.76
C ILE A 198 5.64 -10.73 17.43
N THR A 199 5.06 -9.60 17.04
CA THR A 199 5.81 -8.38 16.71
C THR A 199 5.67 -7.34 17.82
N VAL A 200 6.78 -6.73 18.20
CA VAL A 200 6.83 -5.59 19.11
C VAL A 200 7.70 -4.53 18.45
N ASN A 201 7.17 -3.34 18.19
CA ASN A 201 7.99 -2.18 17.87
C ASN A 201 8.29 -1.47 19.21
N CYS A 202 9.57 -1.36 19.55
CA CYS A 202 10.00 -0.81 20.84
C CYS A 202 9.93 0.72 20.89
N GLY A 203 10.18 1.42 19.78
CA GLY A 203 10.12 2.89 19.70
C GLY A 203 8.70 3.48 19.75
N ALA A 204 7.69 2.70 19.40
CA ALA A 204 6.27 3.10 19.42
C ALA A 204 5.59 2.90 20.79
N ILE A 205 6.31 2.36 21.79
CA ILE A 205 5.76 2.06 23.11
C ILE A 205 6.31 3.05 24.13
N PRO A 206 5.46 3.68 24.98
CA PRO A 206 5.93 4.51 26.09
C PRO A 206 6.90 3.76 27.01
N GLU A 207 8.02 4.39 27.37
CA GLU A 207 9.10 3.76 28.15
C GLU A 207 8.60 3.11 29.46
N ASN A 208 7.62 3.73 30.12
CA ASN A 208 7.02 3.24 31.36
C ASN A 208 6.12 2.00 31.18
N LEU A 209 5.79 1.62 29.94
CA LEU A 209 4.94 0.47 29.60
C LEU A 209 5.71 -0.65 28.87
N VAL A 210 6.88 -0.37 28.27
CA VAL A 210 7.58 -1.35 27.43
C VAL A 210 8.03 -2.59 28.20
N GLU A 211 8.45 -2.45 29.46
CA GLU A 211 8.76 -3.58 30.35
C GLU A 211 7.53 -4.48 30.59
N SER A 212 6.41 -3.84 30.92
CA SER A 212 5.12 -4.50 31.20
C SER A 212 4.54 -5.22 29.99
N ILE A 213 4.72 -4.66 28.78
CA ILE A 213 4.28 -5.28 27.53
C ILE A 213 5.18 -6.46 27.15
N LEU A 214 6.50 -6.32 27.28
CA LEU A 214 7.44 -7.39 26.92
C LEU A 214 7.33 -8.61 27.85
N PHE A 215 7.41 -8.39 29.17
CA PHE A 215 7.51 -9.47 30.16
C PHE A 215 6.19 -9.81 30.87
N GLY A 216 5.16 -8.97 30.73
CA GLY A 216 3.88 -9.12 31.42
C GLY A 216 3.91 -8.54 32.82
N HIS A 217 2.76 -8.54 33.49
CA HIS A 217 2.66 -8.06 34.88
C HIS A 217 1.54 -8.76 35.66
N GLU A 218 1.74 -8.89 36.97
CA GLU A 218 0.71 -9.35 37.89
C GLU A 218 -0.21 -8.20 38.34
N LYS A 219 -1.44 -8.53 38.71
CA LYS A 219 -2.41 -7.53 39.16
C LYS A 219 -1.88 -6.78 40.40
N GLY A 220 -1.88 -5.45 40.35
CA GLY A 220 -1.42 -4.57 41.43
C GLY A 220 0.09 -4.33 41.47
N SER A 221 0.86 -4.79 40.48
CA SER A 221 2.32 -4.62 40.41
C SER A 221 2.80 -3.16 40.29
N PHE A 222 1.97 -2.26 39.76
CA PHE A 222 2.21 -0.82 39.70
C PHE A 222 0.88 -0.04 39.70
N THR A 223 0.94 1.28 39.87
CA THR A 223 -0.22 2.18 39.83
C THR A 223 -0.90 2.14 38.46
N GLY A 224 -2.06 1.48 38.37
CA GLY A 224 -2.80 1.27 37.11
C GLY A 224 -2.92 -0.20 36.68
N ALA A 225 -2.17 -1.13 37.31
CA ALA A 225 -2.23 -2.57 37.06
C ALA A 225 -3.53 -3.23 37.59
N THR A 226 -4.66 -2.89 36.97
CA THR A 226 -6.02 -3.32 37.40
C THR A 226 -6.30 -4.81 37.16
N SER A 227 -5.60 -5.43 36.20
CA SER A 227 -5.68 -6.84 35.84
C SER A 227 -4.27 -7.41 35.64
N LYS A 228 -4.17 -8.74 35.44
CA LYS A 228 -2.94 -9.41 35.02
C LYS A 228 -2.80 -9.32 33.50
N GLN A 229 -1.59 -9.09 32.99
CA GLN A 229 -1.29 -9.08 31.57
C GLN A 229 -0.19 -10.11 31.24
N ILE A 230 -0.40 -10.88 30.17
CA ILE A 230 0.60 -11.80 29.61
C ILE A 230 1.60 -11.00 28.78
N GLY A 231 2.89 -11.27 28.95
CA GLY A 231 3.96 -10.61 28.21
C GLY A 231 4.16 -11.17 26.81
N LYS A 232 4.66 -10.33 25.89
CA LYS A 232 4.95 -10.71 24.50
C LYS A 232 5.94 -11.87 24.36
N PHE A 233 6.85 -12.05 25.32
CA PHE A 233 7.70 -13.25 25.38
C PHE A 233 6.91 -14.54 25.57
N VAL A 234 5.90 -14.53 26.44
CA VAL A 234 5.05 -15.70 26.74
C VAL A 234 4.05 -15.94 25.60
N GLU A 235 3.52 -14.88 24.99
CA GLU A 235 2.71 -15.00 23.75
C GLU A 235 3.49 -15.61 22.58
N ALA A 236 4.82 -15.47 22.57
CA ALA A 236 5.69 -15.94 21.49
C ALA A 236 6.24 -17.36 21.69
N ASP A 237 5.90 -18.03 22.81
CA ASP A 237 6.39 -19.38 23.11
C ASP A 237 6.08 -20.37 21.98
N GLN A 238 7.03 -21.29 21.72
CA GLN A 238 7.04 -22.19 20.56
C GLN A 238 7.03 -21.50 19.18
N GLY A 239 7.12 -20.17 19.14
CA GLY A 239 7.05 -19.33 17.96
C GLY A 239 8.28 -18.43 17.78
N THR A 240 8.07 -17.27 17.18
CA THR A 240 9.10 -16.27 16.89
C THR A 240 8.69 -14.94 17.50
N LEU A 241 9.61 -14.30 18.23
CA LEU A 241 9.48 -12.93 18.71
C LEU A 241 10.29 -12.02 17.78
N PHE A 242 9.63 -11.01 17.21
CA PHE A 242 10.25 -9.96 16.42
C PHE A 242 10.26 -8.64 17.20
N LEU A 243 11.45 -8.14 17.54
CA LEU A 243 11.66 -6.86 18.22
C LEU A 243 12.16 -5.82 17.21
N ASP A 244 11.27 -4.97 16.71
CA ASP A 244 11.64 -3.84 15.85
C ASP A 244 12.11 -2.64 16.69
N GLU A 245 13.04 -1.88 16.15
CA GLU A 245 13.65 -0.71 16.79
C GLU A 245 14.24 -1.04 18.19
N VAL A 246 14.96 -2.19 18.30
CA VAL A 246 15.54 -2.68 19.56
C VAL A 246 16.51 -1.68 20.22
N GLY A 247 17.13 -0.79 19.43
CA GLY A 247 17.98 0.31 19.90
C GLY A 247 17.24 1.49 20.55
N GLU A 248 15.92 1.42 20.69
CA GLU A 248 15.09 2.37 21.47
C GLU A 248 14.74 1.83 22.87
N LEU A 249 15.19 0.63 23.24
CA LEU A 249 14.87 0.05 24.55
C LEU A 249 15.58 0.79 25.71
N PRO A 250 14.87 1.19 26.79
CA PRO A 250 15.49 1.72 27.99
C PRO A 250 16.48 0.74 28.66
N LEU A 251 17.56 1.27 29.26
CA LEU A 251 18.66 0.48 29.82
C LEU A 251 18.22 -0.57 30.88
N ASN A 252 17.19 -0.29 31.69
CA ASN A 252 16.62 -1.27 32.64
C ASN A 252 15.96 -2.46 31.92
N VAL A 253 15.30 -2.20 30.79
CA VAL A 253 14.62 -3.20 29.97
C VAL A 253 15.65 -4.02 29.17
N GLN A 254 16.74 -3.41 28.72
CA GLN A 254 17.88 -4.11 28.12
C GLN A 254 18.47 -5.17 29.07
N VAL A 255 18.57 -4.91 30.38
CA VAL A 255 19.04 -5.90 31.37
C VAL A 255 18.10 -7.11 31.47
N LYS A 256 16.79 -6.89 31.50
CA LYS A 256 15.81 -8.00 31.51
C LYS A 256 15.79 -8.77 30.19
N LEU A 257 15.93 -8.08 29.07
CA LEU A 257 16.05 -8.70 27.74
C LEU A 257 17.28 -9.60 27.67
N LEU A 258 18.43 -9.16 28.19
CA LEU A 258 19.65 -9.98 28.25
C LEU A 258 19.43 -11.29 29.01
N ARG A 259 18.81 -11.25 30.20
CA ARG A 259 18.46 -12.45 30.97
C ARG A 259 17.56 -13.38 30.20
N ALA A 260 16.48 -12.86 29.59
CA ALA A 260 15.55 -13.65 28.78
C ALA A 260 16.25 -14.42 27.63
N ILE A 261 17.28 -13.82 27.01
CA ILE A 261 18.04 -14.46 25.91
C ILE A 261 19.15 -15.39 26.42
N GLN A 262 19.60 -15.23 27.66
CA GLN A 262 20.62 -16.10 28.28
C GLN A 262 19.99 -17.34 28.93
N GLU A 263 18.92 -17.16 29.69
CA GLU A 263 18.31 -18.17 30.57
C GLU A 263 17.10 -18.87 29.91
N GLY A 264 16.46 -18.25 28.91
CA GLY A 264 15.22 -18.76 28.32
C GLY A 264 14.01 -18.62 29.26
N GLU A 265 14.09 -17.68 30.22
CA GLU A 265 13.11 -17.46 31.27
C GLU A 265 12.75 -15.97 31.37
N VAL A 266 11.48 -15.67 31.66
CA VAL A 266 10.99 -14.29 31.85
C VAL A 266 10.22 -14.14 33.15
N GLU A 267 10.47 -13.04 33.85
CA GLU A 267 9.82 -12.68 35.13
C GLU A 267 8.82 -11.53 34.90
N PRO A 268 7.51 -11.77 35.03
CA PRO A 268 6.50 -10.71 34.97
C PRO A 268 6.71 -9.64 36.06
N VAL A 269 6.40 -8.39 35.76
CA VAL A 269 6.50 -7.29 36.74
C VAL A 269 5.60 -7.58 37.95
N GLY A 270 6.19 -7.57 39.14
CA GLY A 270 5.51 -7.93 40.40
C GLY A 270 5.46 -9.43 40.72
N SER A 271 6.09 -10.28 39.90
CA SER A 271 6.26 -11.71 40.16
C SER A 271 7.74 -12.04 40.44
N ASN A 272 7.98 -13.00 41.34
CA ASN A 272 9.29 -13.62 41.57
C ASN A 272 9.35 -15.05 41.01
N HIS A 273 8.40 -15.42 40.15
CA HIS A 273 8.34 -16.73 39.51
C HIS A 273 8.70 -16.61 38.02
N PRO A 274 9.88 -17.11 37.60
CA PRO A 274 10.25 -17.13 36.19
C PRO A 274 9.38 -18.10 35.39
N ILE A 275 9.12 -17.73 34.15
CA ILE A 275 8.34 -18.50 33.17
C ILE A 275 9.29 -18.89 32.04
N LYS A 276 9.49 -20.19 31.82
CA LYS A 276 10.26 -20.70 30.68
C LYS A 276 9.55 -20.39 29.36
N VAL A 277 10.31 -19.90 28.39
CA VAL A 277 9.86 -19.58 27.04
C VAL A 277 10.88 -20.08 26.02
N ASP A 278 10.42 -20.83 25.03
CA ASP A 278 11.23 -21.30 23.91
C ASP A 278 10.84 -20.50 22.66
N ILE A 279 11.60 -19.43 22.40
CA ILE A 279 11.37 -18.50 21.29
C ILE A 279 12.53 -18.52 20.30
N LYS A 280 12.23 -18.26 19.03
CA LYS A 280 13.23 -17.74 18.09
C LYS A 280 13.21 -16.22 18.15
N LEU A 281 14.35 -15.61 18.46
CA LEU A 281 14.46 -14.15 18.51
C LEU A 281 14.98 -13.59 17.18
N ILE A 282 14.25 -12.62 16.63
CA ILE A 282 14.70 -11.76 15.54
C ILE A 282 14.59 -10.32 16.03
N SER A 283 15.67 -9.57 16.03
CA SER A 283 15.68 -8.15 16.38
C SER A 283 15.95 -7.30 15.14
N ALA A 284 15.49 -6.06 15.13
CA ALA A 284 15.72 -5.11 14.05
C ALA A 284 16.07 -3.72 14.60
N THR A 285 16.88 -2.97 13.83
CA THR A 285 17.29 -1.61 14.17
C THR A 285 17.56 -0.78 12.91
N ASN A 286 17.46 0.54 13.04
CA ASN A 286 17.93 1.56 12.09
C ASN A 286 19.06 2.44 12.68
N LYS A 287 19.41 2.27 13.96
CA LYS A 287 20.55 2.94 14.59
C LYS A 287 21.84 2.19 14.34
N ASP A 288 22.95 2.91 14.31
CA ASP A 288 24.28 2.32 14.49
C ASP A 288 24.44 1.86 15.95
N MET A 289 24.41 0.54 16.13
CA MET A 289 24.53 -0.10 17.45
C MET A 289 25.92 0.08 18.06
N ILE A 290 26.98 0.21 17.25
CA ILE A 290 28.35 0.40 17.74
C ILE A 290 28.47 1.81 18.34
N THR A 291 27.92 2.82 17.65
CA THR A 291 27.85 4.19 18.17
C THR A 291 26.99 4.27 19.44
N ALA A 292 25.82 3.63 19.46
CA ALA A 292 24.93 3.61 20.65
C ALA A 292 25.57 2.92 21.88
N VAL A 293 26.34 1.84 21.67
CA VAL A 293 27.15 1.22 22.75
C VAL A 293 28.25 2.16 23.23
N THR A 294 28.98 2.81 22.31
CA THR A 294 30.05 3.75 22.65
C THR A 294 29.54 4.97 23.45
N GLN A 295 28.30 5.38 23.21
CA GLN A 295 27.63 6.49 23.90
C GLN A 295 26.96 6.07 25.23
N GLY A 296 26.90 4.77 25.54
CA GLY A 296 26.25 4.24 26.75
C GLY A 296 24.73 4.17 26.67
N GLU A 297 24.13 4.43 25.50
CA GLU A 297 22.68 4.31 25.26
C GLU A 297 22.25 2.84 25.11
N PHE A 298 23.18 1.98 24.67
CA PHE A 298 22.96 0.54 24.55
C PHE A 298 24.02 -0.26 25.28
N ARG A 299 23.64 -1.37 25.91
CA ARG A 299 24.58 -2.21 26.65
C ARG A 299 25.38 -3.11 25.72
N GLU A 300 26.70 -3.10 25.91
CA GLU A 300 27.65 -3.94 25.17
C GLU A 300 27.35 -5.45 25.31
N ASP A 301 27.02 -5.91 26.52
CA ASP A 301 26.69 -7.31 26.80
C ASP A 301 25.46 -7.82 26.04
N LEU A 302 24.41 -7.00 25.96
CA LEU A 302 23.23 -7.27 25.15
C LEU A 302 23.53 -7.19 23.65
N TYR A 303 24.33 -6.22 23.20
CA TYR A 303 24.69 -6.09 21.79
C TYR A 303 25.37 -7.35 21.26
N TYR A 304 26.38 -7.88 21.94
CA TYR A 304 27.03 -9.14 21.54
C TYR A 304 26.09 -10.35 21.58
N ARG A 305 25.08 -10.36 22.46
CA ARG A 305 24.09 -11.45 22.54
C ARG A 305 23.02 -11.38 21.44
N LEU A 306 22.74 -10.19 20.91
CA LEU A 306 21.84 -9.99 19.77
C LEU A 306 22.57 -10.15 18.42
N ASN A 307 23.77 -9.62 18.30
CA ASN A 307 24.56 -9.60 17.07
C ASN A 307 25.30 -10.93 16.78
N VAL A 308 24.61 -12.05 16.98
CA VAL A 308 25.15 -13.40 16.68
C VAL A 308 25.06 -13.69 15.17
N PHE A 309 24.04 -13.17 14.50
CA PHE A 309 23.84 -13.35 13.06
C PHE A 309 23.28 -12.07 12.41
N PRO A 310 24.14 -11.10 12.04
CA PRO A 310 23.71 -9.86 11.40
C PRO A 310 23.25 -10.07 9.94
N ILE A 311 22.19 -9.37 9.57
CA ILE A 311 21.67 -9.27 8.20
C ILE A 311 21.41 -7.79 7.90
N HIS A 312 22.32 -7.17 7.16
CA HIS A 312 22.14 -5.81 6.64
C HIS A 312 21.26 -5.81 5.39
N ILE A 313 20.18 -5.01 5.39
CA ILE A 313 19.30 -4.80 4.23
C ILE A 313 19.70 -3.49 3.53
N PRO A 314 20.04 -3.51 2.24
CA PRO A 314 20.40 -2.30 1.51
C PRO A 314 19.21 -1.33 1.37
N PRO A 315 19.47 -0.01 1.41
CA PRO A 315 18.48 1.01 1.09
C PRO A 315 18.03 0.91 -0.36
N LEU A 316 16.85 1.43 -0.70
CA LEU A 316 16.22 1.25 -2.01
C LEU A 316 17.07 1.83 -3.16
N ARG A 317 17.80 2.91 -2.89
CA ARG A 317 18.77 3.53 -3.82
C ARG A 317 19.94 2.64 -4.24
N GLU A 318 20.23 1.56 -3.50
CA GLU A 318 21.28 0.57 -3.80
C GLU A 318 20.73 -0.68 -4.51
N ARG A 319 19.44 -0.65 -4.89
CA ARG A 319 18.71 -1.76 -5.53
C ARG A 319 17.55 -1.24 -6.37
N LEU A 320 17.88 -0.38 -7.32
CA LEU A 320 16.91 0.30 -8.19
C LEU A 320 16.08 -0.68 -9.03
N GLU A 321 16.60 -1.88 -9.29
CA GLU A 321 15.90 -2.95 -10.01
C GLU A 321 14.62 -3.41 -9.28
N ASP A 322 14.59 -3.34 -7.94
CA ASP A 322 13.39 -3.68 -7.16
C ASP A 322 12.24 -2.67 -7.39
N ILE A 323 12.52 -1.42 -7.83
CA ILE A 323 11.51 -0.34 -7.89
C ILE A 323 10.36 -0.70 -8.84
N GLY A 324 10.65 -1.29 -10.00
CA GLY A 324 9.63 -1.67 -10.97
C GLY A 324 8.68 -2.75 -10.44
N ASP A 325 9.24 -3.84 -9.90
CA ASP A 325 8.46 -4.95 -9.35
C ASP A 325 7.66 -4.54 -8.10
N LEU A 326 8.25 -3.70 -7.23
CA LEU A 326 7.55 -3.13 -6.06
C LEU A 326 6.41 -2.21 -6.49
N THR A 327 6.64 -1.33 -7.46
CA THR A 327 5.64 -0.41 -8.01
C THR A 327 4.45 -1.18 -8.56
N GLN A 328 4.69 -2.18 -9.42
CA GLN A 328 3.61 -2.97 -10.01
C GLN A 328 2.80 -3.73 -8.94
N HIS A 329 3.46 -4.28 -7.91
CA HIS A 329 2.76 -4.92 -6.79
C HIS A 329 1.87 -3.95 -5.99
N PHE A 330 2.38 -2.76 -5.66
CA PHE A 330 1.59 -1.75 -4.96
C PHE A 330 0.41 -1.28 -5.82
N ILE A 331 0.59 -1.11 -7.13
CA ILE A 331 -0.50 -0.82 -8.07
C ILE A 331 -1.54 -1.93 -8.04
N THR A 332 -1.16 -3.18 -8.29
CA THR A 332 -2.08 -4.33 -8.29
C THR A 332 -2.84 -4.46 -6.97
N ARG A 333 -2.18 -4.23 -5.82
CA ARG A 333 -2.81 -4.33 -4.50
C ARG A 333 -3.78 -3.17 -4.25
N PHE A 334 -3.35 -1.93 -4.39
CA PHE A 334 -4.16 -0.76 -4.04
C PHE A 334 -5.28 -0.48 -5.05
N ALA A 335 -5.10 -0.82 -6.33
CA ALA A 335 -6.18 -0.76 -7.32
C ALA A 335 -7.38 -1.64 -6.90
N VAL A 336 -7.11 -2.81 -6.30
CA VAL A 336 -8.15 -3.71 -5.76
C VAL A 336 -8.75 -3.18 -4.45
N GLU A 337 -7.91 -2.72 -3.53
CA GLU A 337 -8.36 -2.18 -2.23
C GLU A 337 -9.28 -0.95 -2.42
N GLU A 338 -8.97 -0.07 -3.39
CA GLU A 338 -9.74 1.14 -3.72
C GLU A 338 -10.79 0.95 -4.84
N GLY A 339 -10.88 -0.24 -5.45
CA GLY A 339 -11.84 -0.54 -6.52
C GLY A 339 -11.62 0.24 -7.82
N LYS A 340 -10.38 0.66 -8.12
CA LYS A 340 -10.01 1.40 -9.34
C LYS A 340 -9.41 0.49 -10.42
N ASN A 341 -9.69 0.79 -11.68
CA ASN A 341 -9.18 0.04 -12.84
C ASN A 341 -7.80 0.54 -13.32
N ILE A 342 -6.85 0.72 -12.41
CA ILE A 342 -5.48 1.17 -12.73
C ILE A 342 -4.63 -0.06 -13.06
N SER A 343 -4.18 -0.16 -14.31
CA SER A 343 -3.50 -1.36 -14.83
C SER A 343 -1.96 -1.29 -14.83
N GLY A 344 -1.38 -0.12 -14.54
CA GLY A 344 0.07 0.06 -14.48
C GLY A 344 0.52 1.52 -14.36
N ILE A 345 1.78 1.77 -14.71
CA ILE A 345 2.46 3.08 -14.68
C ILE A 345 3.06 3.38 -16.07
N SER A 346 3.23 4.66 -16.42
CA SER A 346 3.90 5.08 -17.65
C SER A 346 5.42 4.81 -17.56
N ALA A 347 6.06 4.59 -18.71
CA ALA A 347 7.51 4.36 -18.75
C ALA A 347 8.32 5.57 -18.25
N GLN A 348 7.82 6.79 -18.49
CA GLN A 348 8.47 8.04 -18.07
C GLN A 348 8.32 8.27 -16.57
N ALA A 349 7.14 7.99 -16.00
CA ALA A 349 6.93 8.05 -14.55
C ALA A 349 7.78 7.00 -13.81
N LEU A 350 7.94 5.80 -14.37
CA LEU A 350 8.80 4.77 -13.79
C LEU A 350 10.30 5.15 -13.87
N ASP A 351 10.75 5.77 -14.96
CA ASP A 351 12.13 6.28 -15.09
C ASP A 351 12.42 7.40 -14.08
N MET A 352 11.52 8.38 -13.96
CA MET A 352 11.60 9.43 -12.92
C MET A 352 11.70 8.82 -11.52
N MET A 353 10.89 7.80 -11.23
CA MET A 353 10.93 7.08 -9.96
C MET A 353 12.24 6.32 -9.72
N ALA A 354 12.90 5.82 -10.77
CA ALA A 354 14.20 5.16 -10.67
C ALA A 354 15.34 6.15 -10.37
N HIS A 355 15.21 7.41 -10.77
CA HIS A 355 16.18 8.48 -10.50
C HIS A 355 16.02 9.14 -9.11
N TYR A 356 14.90 8.91 -8.42
CA TYR A 356 14.68 9.44 -7.07
C TYR A 356 15.41 8.63 -5.99
N THR A 357 15.92 9.30 -4.94
CA THR A 357 16.81 8.69 -3.93
C THR A 357 16.11 7.88 -2.84
N TRP A 358 14.77 7.96 -2.75
CA TRP A 358 13.93 7.24 -1.78
C TRP A 358 14.44 7.25 -0.32
N PRO A 359 14.59 8.42 0.33
CA PRO A 359 15.06 8.51 1.72
C PRO A 359 14.19 7.76 2.74
N GLY A 360 12.89 7.59 2.48
CA GLY A 360 11.99 6.73 3.28
C GLY A 360 11.84 5.30 2.74
N ASN A 361 12.71 4.91 1.79
CA ASN A 361 12.83 3.57 1.22
C ASN A 361 11.48 3.00 0.69
N VAL A 362 11.27 1.68 0.80
CA VAL A 362 10.08 0.99 0.29
C VAL A 362 8.78 1.53 0.90
N ARG A 363 8.81 2.00 2.16
CA ARG A 363 7.64 2.63 2.81
C ARG A 363 7.26 3.97 2.16
N GLN A 364 8.23 4.77 1.70
CA GLN A 364 7.95 5.99 0.94
C GLN A 364 7.41 5.65 -0.45
N LEU A 365 7.94 4.60 -1.09
CA LEU A 365 7.44 4.10 -2.38
C LEU A 365 5.97 3.64 -2.27
N GLU A 366 5.65 2.79 -1.29
CA GLU A 366 4.29 2.31 -1.01
C GLU A 366 3.31 3.48 -0.83
N ASN A 367 3.64 4.43 0.05
CA ASN A 367 2.82 5.63 0.30
C ASN A 367 2.69 6.54 -0.93
N THR A 368 3.71 6.59 -1.80
CA THR A 368 3.71 7.40 -3.02
C THR A 368 2.79 6.80 -4.07
N ILE A 369 2.86 5.48 -4.29
CA ILE A 369 1.95 4.76 -5.18
C ILE A 369 0.50 4.82 -4.69
N PHE A 370 0.26 4.63 -3.38
CA PHE A 370 -1.09 4.74 -2.80
C PHE A 370 -1.73 6.13 -3.05
N ARG A 371 -0.96 7.22 -2.86
CA ARG A 371 -1.41 8.59 -3.15
C ARG A 371 -1.70 8.79 -4.64
N ALA A 372 -0.80 8.33 -5.52
CA ALA A 372 -1.01 8.42 -6.96
C ALA A 372 -2.28 7.68 -7.40
N ILE A 373 -2.56 6.51 -6.83
CA ILE A 373 -3.79 5.73 -7.10
C ILE A 373 -5.04 6.48 -6.65
N ILE A 374 -5.01 7.16 -5.50
CA ILE A 374 -6.14 8.01 -5.07
C ILE A 374 -6.37 9.18 -6.04
N LEU A 375 -5.28 9.85 -6.46
CA LEU A 375 -5.34 11.05 -7.32
C LEU A 375 -5.61 10.76 -8.80
N CYS A 376 -5.24 9.58 -9.30
CA CYS A 376 -5.35 9.25 -10.72
C CYS A 376 -6.81 9.00 -11.14
N ASP A 377 -7.26 9.73 -12.16
CA ASP A 377 -8.56 9.56 -12.82
C ASP A 377 -8.47 8.68 -14.08
N GLN A 378 -7.27 8.19 -14.44
CA GLN A 378 -7.02 7.36 -15.63
C GLN A 378 -6.71 5.89 -15.26
N ASN A 379 -6.61 5.03 -16.27
CA ASN A 379 -6.32 3.59 -16.09
C ASN A 379 -4.81 3.26 -16.03
N GLN A 380 -3.94 4.27 -15.98
CA GLN A 380 -2.49 4.17 -15.90
C GLN A 380 -1.94 5.40 -15.17
N LEU A 381 -1.01 5.20 -14.23
CA LEU A 381 -0.35 6.29 -13.51
C LEU A 381 0.68 6.98 -14.41
N ASP A 382 0.74 8.31 -14.37
CA ASP A 382 1.74 9.11 -15.11
C ASP A 382 2.43 10.16 -14.22
N ILE A 383 3.38 10.92 -14.76
CA ILE A 383 4.22 11.89 -14.02
C ILE A 383 3.36 12.87 -13.18
N SER A 384 2.20 13.28 -13.71
CA SER A 384 1.25 14.18 -13.05
C SER A 384 0.67 13.63 -11.74
N ASP A 385 0.65 12.30 -11.56
CA ASP A 385 0.17 11.65 -10.33
C ASP A 385 1.24 11.63 -9.22
N PHE A 386 2.46 12.08 -9.53
CA PHE A 386 3.63 12.07 -8.66
C PHE A 386 4.26 13.47 -8.45
N PRO A 387 3.48 14.55 -8.19
CA PRO A 387 4.01 15.92 -8.13
C PRO A 387 5.09 16.10 -7.06
N GLN A 388 4.98 15.37 -5.94
CA GLN A 388 6.00 15.35 -4.87
C GLN A 388 7.33 14.71 -5.27
N ILE A 389 7.37 13.85 -6.29
CA ILE A 389 8.60 13.23 -6.81
C ILE A 389 9.17 14.08 -7.94
N ALA A 390 8.34 14.49 -8.90
CA ALA A 390 8.73 15.36 -10.02
C ALA A 390 9.46 16.63 -9.54
N ALA A 391 8.97 17.27 -8.46
CA ALA A 391 9.60 18.45 -7.87
C ALA A 391 11.03 18.24 -7.33
N HIS A 392 11.52 17.01 -7.24
CA HIS A 392 12.85 16.65 -6.70
C HIS A 392 13.76 15.93 -7.71
N VAL A 393 13.32 15.73 -8.96
CA VAL A 393 14.10 15.07 -10.01
C VAL A 393 14.31 16.05 -11.16
N GLU A 394 15.57 16.39 -11.45
CA GLU A 394 15.90 17.32 -12.54
C GLU A 394 15.37 16.81 -13.90
N GLY A 395 14.78 17.71 -14.69
CA GLY A 395 14.21 17.39 -16.01
C GLY A 395 12.71 17.07 -16.02
N TYR A 396 12.05 16.95 -14.85
CA TYR A 396 10.62 16.66 -14.75
C TYR A 396 9.84 17.88 -14.19
N GLU A 397 8.96 18.48 -14.99
CA GLU A 397 8.15 19.62 -14.56
C GLU A 397 6.90 19.20 -13.76
N ASN A 398 6.62 19.93 -12.68
CA ASN A 398 5.45 19.74 -11.85
C ASN A 398 4.19 20.34 -12.51
N GLN A 399 3.58 19.59 -13.42
CA GLN A 399 2.26 19.93 -13.99
C GLN A 399 1.16 19.69 -12.95
N VAL A 400 0.98 20.65 -12.05
CA VAL A 400 -0.20 20.72 -11.17
C VAL A 400 -1.45 20.79 -12.07
N PRO A 401 -2.43 19.88 -11.94
CA PRO A 401 -3.65 19.93 -12.72
C PRO A 401 -4.33 21.29 -12.58
N ALA A 402 -4.73 21.89 -13.70
CA ALA A 402 -5.46 23.15 -13.68
C ALA A 402 -6.73 22.98 -12.84
N ALA A 403 -6.95 23.87 -11.87
CA ALA A 403 -8.15 23.84 -11.05
C ALA A 403 -9.40 23.82 -11.96
N PRO A 404 -10.41 22.98 -11.67
CA PRO A 404 -11.59 22.88 -12.51
C PRO A 404 -12.20 24.26 -12.66
N ALA A 405 -12.44 24.67 -13.91
CA ALA A 405 -12.96 25.99 -14.22
C ALA A 405 -14.23 26.23 -13.40
N PRO A 406 -14.38 27.40 -12.75
CA PRO A 406 -15.58 27.68 -11.98
C PRO A 406 -16.78 27.56 -12.92
N HIS A 407 -17.77 26.76 -12.54
CA HIS A 407 -19.05 26.71 -13.23
C HIS A 407 -19.69 28.09 -13.12
N LEU A 408 -19.46 28.93 -14.14
CA LEU A 408 -20.26 30.12 -14.40
C LEU A 408 -21.65 29.63 -14.75
N THR A 409 -22.49 29.44 -13.73
CA THR A 409 -23.94 29.36 -13.92
C THR A 409 -24.37 30.60 -14.66
N ASP A 410 -24.95 30.44 -15.85
CA ASP A 410 -25.47 31.54 -16.65
C ASP A 410 -26.28 32.47 -15.75
N ALA A 411 -25.82 33.72 -15.62
CA ALA A 411 -26.50 34.70 -14.81
C ALA A 411 -27.86 34.97 -15.45
N ILE A 412 -28.92 34.41 -14.87
CA ILE A 412 -30.30 34.68 -15.26
C ILE A 412 -30.53 36.18 -15.04
N TYR A 413 -30.47 36.94 -16.13
CA TYR A 413 -30.79 38.37 -16.15
C TYR A 413 -32.26 38.56 -15.82
N HIS A 414 -32.58 38.69 -14.53
CA HIS A 414 -33.84 39.26 -14.10
C HIS A 414 -33.89 40.72 -14.56
N GLN A 415 -34.65 40.98 -15.62
CA GLN A 415 -35.01 42.34 -16.01
C GLN A 415 -35.88 42.95 -14.90
N GLY A 416 -35.28 43.86 -14.12
CA GLY A 416 -36.03 44.72 -13.22
C GLY A 416 -36.94 45.69 -14.00
N PRO A 417 -38.04 46.16 -13.40
CA PRO A 417 -38.99 47.03 -14.09
C PRO A 417 -38.36 48.36 -14.50
N ALA A 418 -38.73 48.83 -15.69
CA ALA A 418 -38.12 50.01 -16.32
C ALA A 418 -38.34 51.30 -15.51
N MET A 419 -37.27 52.05 -15.29
CA MET A 419 -37.34 53.46 -14.88
C MET A 419 -37.09 54.35 -16.09
N ILE A 420 -38.03 55.25 -16.34
CA ILE A 420 -38.07 56.15 -17.51
C ILE A 420 -37.18 57.37 -17.23
N GLY A 421 -36.27 57.72 -18.15
CA GLY A 421 -35.67 59.07 -18.18
C GLY A 421 -34.33 59.20 -18.93
N GLY A 422 -34.32 59.97 -20.02
CA GLY A 422 -33.13 60.68 -20.51
C GLY A 422 -32.31 60.04 -21.65
N SER A 423 -32.61 60.46 -22.89
CA SER A 423 -31.73 60.30 -24.07
C SER A 423 -30.74 61.49 -24.17
N PRO A 424 -29.85 61.55 -25.19
CA PRO A 424 -28.73 60.64 -25.52
C PRO A 424 -27.39 61.43 -25.68
N HIS A 425 -26.26 60.79 -26.08
CA HIS A 425 -25.35 61.29 -27.15
C HIS A 425 -24.11 60.38 -27.40
N HIS A 426 -23.57 60.47 -28.63
CA HIS A 426 -22.38 59.79 -29.19
C HIS A 426 -21.05 60.22 -28.50
N TYR A 427 -19.91 59.49 -28.59
CA TYR A 427 -19.11 59.27 -29.82
C TYR A 427 -18.03 58.16 -29.74
N SER A 428 -17.37 57.97 -30.89
CA SER A 428 -16.48 56.86 -31.32
C SER A 428 -14.97 57.10 -31.14
N ALA A 429 -14.20 55.99 -31.23
CA ALA A 429 -12.83 55.84 -31.77
C ALA A 429 -11.56 55.98 -30.90
N ALA A 430 -10.73 54.91 -30.97
CA ALA A 430 -9.24 54.81 -31.07
C ALA A 430 -8.33 55.61 -30.10
N SER A 431 -7.17 55.13 -29.61
CA SER A 431 -6.08 54.39 -30.28
C SER A 431 -4.95 53.97 -29.29
N HIS A 432 -3.95 53.20 -29.77
CA HIS A 432 -2.56 52.91 -29.26
C HIS A 432 -2.10 53.43 -27.86
N HIS A 433 -1.30 52.70 -27.06
CA HIS A 433 0.08 52.24 -27.38
C HIS A 433 0.64 51.16 -26.41
N LYS A 434 1.69 50.44 -26.85
CA LYS A 434 2.57 49.59 -26.01
C LYS A 434 3.79 50.38 -25.48
N ASN A 435 4.38 50.00 -24.34
CA ASN A 435 5.84 49.75 -24.24
C ASN A 435 6.30 48.99 -22.98
N ARG A 436 7.57 48.52 -23.02
CA ARG A 436 8.25 47.66 -22.01
C ARG A 436 9.30 48.44 -21.17
N VAL A 437 9.58 47.86 -20.00
CA VAL A 437 10.72 47.91 -19.03
C VAL A 437 12.10 48.43 -19.52
N PRO A 438 13.01 48.93 -18.63
CA PRO A 438 13.90 48.04 -17.84
C PRO A 438 14.31 48.49 -16.39
N GLU A 439 15.05 47.60 -15.70
CA GLU A 439 15.59 47.66 -14.32
C GLU A 439 16.79 48.61 -14.08
N LEU A 440 17.15 48.85 -12.79
CA LEU A 440 18.53 48.78 -12.26
C LEU A 440 18.62 48.88 -10.70
N ILE A 441 19.71 48.34 -10.13
CA ILE A 441 20.00 48.04 -8.70
C ILE A 441 21.54 48.27 -8.51
N PRO A 442 22.18 48.65 -7.35
CA PRO A 442 21.87 48.31 -5.94
C PRO A 442 22.23 49.36 -4.84
N GLN A 443 22.15 48.99 -3.53
CA GLN A 443 23.29 48.99 -2.56
C GLN A 443 22.91 48.50 -1.12
N ARG A 444 23.92 48.23 -0.27
CA ARG A 444 23.87 47.48 1.02
C ARG A 444 23.91 48.41 2.26
N ALA A 445 23.37 47.96 3.42
CA ALA A 445 24.11 47.87 4.71
C ALA A 445 23.27 47.41 5.94
N HIS A 446 23.81 46.41 6.66
CA HIS A 446 23.82 46.16 8.12
C HIS A 446 22.58 46.21 9.07
N SER A 447 22.56 45.17 9.93
CA SER A 447 22.37 45.14 11.40
C SER A 447 20.99 45.05 12.09
N GLN A 448 20.87 43.93 12.84
CA GLN A 448 20.35 43.78 14.21
C GLN A 448 18.83 43.73 14.53
N ALA A 449 18.55 42.88 15.54
CA ALA A 449 17.41 42.84 16.46
C ALA A 449 16.00 42.51 15.89
N PHE A 450 15.55 41.27 16.16
CA PHE A 450 14.11 40.94 16.17
C PHE A 450 13.52 41.24 17.55
N GLY A 451 12.57 42.17 17.61
CA GLY A 451 11.86 42.54 18.83
C GLY A 451 10.52 43.23 18.56
N GLN A 452 9.45 42.42 18.54
CA GLN A 452 8.03 42.78 18.67
C GLN A 452 7.31 43.65 17.60
N GLN A 453 6.00 43.35 17.49
CA GLN A 453 4.87 44.12 16.92
C GLN A 453 4.73 44.25 15.38
N ILE A 454 3.58 43.77 14.89
CA ILE A 454 2.95 44.15 13.62
C ILE A 454 1.53 44.67 13.94
N PRO A 455 1.05 45.80 13.38
CA PRO A 455 -0.24 46.40 13.74
C PRO A 455 -1.44 45.88 12.94
N ASP A 456 -2.65 46.16 13.44
CA ASP A 456 -3.95 45.80 12.84
C ASP A 456 -4.21 46.42 11.46
N LEU A 457 -4.82 45.63 10.57
CA LEU A 457 -5.53 46.08 9.38
C LEU A 457 -6.79 45.24 9.13
N ILE A 458 -7.93 45.68 9.65
CA ILE A 458 -9.27 45.14 9.32
C ILE A 458 -10.09 46.22 8.60
N PRO A 459 -10.49 46.00 7.33
CA PRO A 459 -11.56 46.77 6.69
C PRO A 459 -12.93 46.15 6.99
N ASN A 460 -13.84 46.95 7.55
CA ASN A 460 -15.24 46.56 7.76
C ASN A 460 -15.98 46.34 6.43
N ASN A 461 -16.61 45.17 6.26
CA ASN A 461 -17.96 45.04 5.68
C ASN A 461 -18.47 43.59 5.78
N LEU A 462 -19.38 43.34 6.73
CA LEU A 462 -20.12 42.08 6.87
C LEU A 462 -21.62 42.33 6.74
N GLN A 463 -22.15 42.15 5.52
CA GLN A 463 -23.54 41.76 5.30
C GLN A 463 -23.54 40.61 4.28
N ALA A 464 -23.64 39.38 4.78
CA ALA A 464 -23.67 38.19 3.94
C ALA A 464 -25.10 37.90 3.45
N PRO A 465 -25.33 37.75 2.13
CA PRO A 465 -26.53 37.11 1.63
C PRO A 465 -26.54 35.64 2.06
N GLN A 466 -27.71 35.11 2.42
CA GLN A 466 -27.86 33.73 2.86
C GLN A 466 -27.63 32.73 1.71
N ASN A 467 -27.20 31.52 2.06
CA ASN A 467 -26.95 30.33 1.22
C ASN A 467 -25.58 30.21 0.53
N SER A 468 -24.55 29.83 1.29
CA SER A 468 -23.65 28.71 0.90
C SER A 468 -22.77 28.24 2.06
N ILE A 469 -22.79 26.93 2.32
CA ILE A 469 -21.81 26.09 3.05
C ILE A 469 -20.94 26.83 4.09
N SER A 470 -21.50 27.14 5.25
CA SER A 470 -20.71 27.61 6.40
C SER A 470 -20.18 26.40 7.18
N GLY A 471 -18.89 26.42 7.52
CA GLY A 471 -18.30 25.44 8.44
C GLY A 471 -18.80 25.65 9.88
N ILE A 472 -18.72 24.60 10.71
CA ILE A 472 -19.07 24.71 12.13
C ILE A 472 -18.00 25.57 12.82
N ALA A 473 -18.35 26.81 13.11
CA ALA A 473 -17.47 27.74 13.80
C ALA A 473 -17.23 27.26 15.23
N ALA A 474 -15.97 27.20 15.64
CA ALA A 474 -15.54 26.89 17.02
C ALA A 474 -15.47 28.13 17.93
N ILE A 475 -15.56 29.33 17.33
CA ILE A 475 -15.46 30.63 18.01
C ILE A 475 -16.75 31.40 17.71
N GLU A 476 -17.31 32.05 18.74
CA GLU A 476 -18.47 32.92 18.63
C GLU A 476 -18.10 34.29 18.00
N GLN A 477 -19.11 35.07 17.61
CA GLN A 477 -18.90 36.40 16.99
C GLN A 477 -18.28 37.44 17.96
N ASN A 478 -18.26 37.15 19.27
CA ASN A 478 -17.61 37.93 20.32
C ASN A 478 -16.11 37.55 20.51
N GLY A 479 -15.61 36.50 19.85
CA GLY A 479 -14.24 35.99 20.00
C GLY A 479 -14.05 34.91 21.06
N GLU A 480 -15.09 34.52 21.81
CA GLU A 480 -15.02 33.44 22.82
C GLU A 480 -15.14 32.05 22.17
N MET A 481 -14.47 31.04 22.76
CA MET A 481 -14.62 29.65 22.30
C MET A 481 -15.99 29.09 22.73
N ARG A 482 -16.68 28.47 21.77
CA ARG A 482 -17.94 27.76 22.02
C ARG A 482 -17.72 26.56 22.94
N ARG A 483 -18.76 26.16 23.67
CA ARG A 483 -18.72 24.93 24.46
C ARG A 483 -18.64 23.72 23.54
N LEU A 484 -17.92 22.69 24.00
CA LEU A 484 -17.74 21.45 23.25
C LEU A 484 -19.09 20.79 22.90
N GLU A 485 -20.06 20.88 23.81
CA GLU A 485 -21.42 20.34 23.67
C GLU A 485 -22.19 21.00 22.50
N ASP A 486 -22.06 22.32 22.33
CA ASP A 486 -22.73 23.06 21.24
C ASP A 486 -22.12 22.75 19.87
N VAL A 487 -20.78 22.65 19.83
CA VAL A 487 -20.03 22.26 18.61
C VAL A 487 -20.32 20.80 18.24
N GLU A 488 -20.43 19.90 19.22
CA GLU A 488 -20.80 18.51 19.01
C GLU A 488 -22.25 18.36 18.51
N ALA A 489 -23.20 19.14 19.06
CA ALA A 489 -24.59 19.15 18.60
C ALA A 489 -24.71 19.59 17.14
N ASP A 490 -23.98 20.64 16.73
CA ASP A 490 -23.93 21.08 15.34
C ASP A 490 -23.28 20.04 14.42
N MET A 491 -22.22 19.37 14.87
CA MET A 491 -21.58 18.28 14.10
C MET A 491 -22.52 17.10 13.89
N ILE A 492 -23.26 16.70 14.93
CA ILE A 492 -24.24 15.61 14.83
C ILE A 492 -25.37 16.02 13.88
N ARG A 493 -25.92 17.23 14.02
CA ARG A 493 -27.00 17.73 13.15
C ARG A 493 -26.56 17.81 11.68
N MET A 494 -25.40 18.42 11.41
CA MET A 494 -24.83 18.52 10.06
C MET A 494 -24.58 17.14 9.43
N ALA A 495 -24.13 16.16 10.21
CA ALA A 495 -23.96 14.79 9.75
C ALA A 495 -25.32 14.11 9.47
N MET A 496 -26.32 14.29 10.34
CA MET A 496 -27.67 13.76 10.13
C MET A 496 -28.31 14.29 8.85
N ASP A 497 -28.21 15.60 8.59
CA ASP A 497 -28.71 16.22 7.36
C ASP A 497 -27.97 15.70 6.12
N ARG A 498 -26.61 15.69 6.16
CA ARG A 498 -25.78 15.27 5.03
C ARG A 498 -26.00 13.79 4.64
N TYR A 499 -26.22 12.92 5.62
CA TYR A 499 -26.46 11.49 5.42
C TYR A 499 -27.96 11.13 5.53
N ARG A 500 -28.88 12.09 5.34
CA ARG A 500 -30.34 11.89 5.24
C ARG A 500 -30.95 11.02 6.36
N GLY A 501 -30.47 11.18 7.59
CA GLY A 501 -30.96 10.43 8.74
C GLY A 501 -30.49 8.96 8.84
N HIS A 502 -29.55 8.50 7.99
CA HIS A 502 -29.00 7.14 8.10
C HIS A 502 -28.06 6.99 9.31
N MET A 503 -28.62 6.83 10.52
CA MET A 503 -27.90 6.80 11.81
C MET A 503 -26.69 5.84 11.86
N SER A 504 -26.74 4.70 11.16
CA SER A 504 -25.60 3.76 11.13
C SER A 504 -24.41 4.28 10.31
N GLU A 505 -24.65 5.14 9.33
CA GLU A 505 -23.61 5.80 8.54
C GLU A 505 -23.10 7.06 9.24
N VAL A 506 -24.00 7.86 9.82
CA VAL A 506 -23.67 9.00 10.70
C VAL A 506 -22.71 8.57 11.82
N ALA A 507 -23.05 7.52 12.56
CA ALA A 507 -22.20 6.98 13.64
C ALA A 507 -20.81 6.57 13.13
N ARG A 508 -20.75 5.88 11.99
CA ARG A 508 -19.49 5.43 11.37
C ARG A 508 -18.62 6.62 10.94
N LYS A 509 -19.22 7.66 10.35
CA LYS A 509 -18.52 8.85 9.85
C LYS A 509 -18.08 9.80 10.96
N LEU A 510 -18.79 9.82 12.10
CA LEU A 510 -18.40 10.53 13.32
C LEU A 510 -17.45 9.71 14.23
N GLY A 511 -17.12 8.46 13.88
CA GLY A 511 -16.21 7.62 14.66
C GLY A 511 -16.76 7.13 16.01
N ILE A 512 -18.07 7.22 16.24
CA ILE A 512 -18.71 6.85 17.51
C ILE A 512 -19.60 5.62 17.39
N GLY A 513 -19.77 4.87 18.49
CA GLY A 513 -20.69 3.74 18.54
C GLY A 513 -22.14 4.16 18.31
N ARG A 514 -22.93 3.33 17.62
CA ARG A 514 -24.35 3.64 17.31
C ARG A 514 -25.19 3.93 18.57
N SER A 515 -25.00 3.15 19.64
CA SER A 515 -25.65 3.39 20.94
C SER A 515 -25.25 4.74 21.56
N THR A 516 -23.98 5.15 21.40
CA THR A 516 -23.48 6.46 21.83
C THR A 516 -24.11 7.60 21.01
N LEU A 517 -24.24 7.43 19.69
CA LEU A 517 -24.94 8.41 18.84
C LEU A 517 -26.40 8.56 19.26
N TYR A 518 -27.16 7.46 19.37
CA TYR A 518 -28.57 7.52 19.80
C TYR A 518 -28.73 8.16 21.18
N ARG A 519 -27.83 7.88 22.13
CA ARG A 519 -27.84 8.55 23.44
C ARG A 519 -27.59 10.06 23.29
N LYS A 520 -26.55 10.47 22.56
CA LYS A 520 -26.24 11.89 22.33
C LYS A 520 -27.34 12.65 21.59
N VAL A 521 -27.99 12.03 20.60
CA VAL A 521 -29.15 12.62 19.90
C VAL A 521 -30.30 12.89 20.87
N ASN A 522 -30.55 12.00 21.84
CA ASN A 522 -31.56 12.21 22.88
C ASN A 522 -31.11 13.27 23.91
N ASP A 523 -29.88 13.18 24.41
CA ASP A 523 -29.33 14.07 25.43
C ASP A 523 -29.25 15.54 24.94
N LEU A 524 -28.99 15.74 23.63
CA LEU A 524 -28.88 17.04 22.97
C LEU A 524 -30.20 17.52 22.31
N GLY A 525 -31.29 16.75 22.43
CA GLY A 525 -32.61 17.13 21.89
C GLY A 525 -32.68 17.24 20.35
N LEU A 526 -31.97 16.37 19.63
CA LEU A 526 -31.80 16.41 18.16
C LEU A 526 -32.73 15.46 17.39
N GLN A 527 -33.91 15.12 17.93
CA GLN A 527 -34.87 14.19 17.31
C GLN A 527 -35.76 14.86 16.23
#